data_AF-A0A382RSH2-F1
#
_entry.id   AF-A0A382RSH2-F1
#
_cell.length_a   1.000
_cell.length_b   1.000
_cell.length_c   1.000
_cell.angle_alpha   90.00
_cell.angle_beta   90.00
_cell.angle_gamma   90.00
#
_symmetry.space_group_name_H-M   'P 1'
#
loop_
_entity.id
_entity.type
_entity.pdbx_description
1 polymer ?
#
loop_
_entity_poly.entity_id
_entity_poly.type
_entity_poly.pdbx_seq_one_letter_code
_entity_poly.pdbx_strand_id
1 'polypeptide(L)'
;LFNDNFDWKDIFRSHDYELSTANEVKEIGEMLSKEPDIENKYIMTNGNAFAYYANSKYVFVQFREGPQDATIMDYVTRQGWSDFEIAFSNVECIPNDRYNKYNPLPDYLIYLDKQNKIPSLWVLKNPDDPNIPKNFELLYENYKSGIFVYKIKHE
;
A
#
# COMPACT_ATOMS: atom_id res chain seq x y z
N LEU A 1 8.28 -32.24 -17.84
CA LEU A 1 7.17 -31.97 -18.77
C LEU A 1 5.95 -32.65 -18.19
N PHE A 2 4.93 -31.86 -17.81
CA PHE A 2 3.75 -32.36 -17.10
C PHE A 2 3.02 -33.41 -17.94
N ASN A 3 2.52 -34.45 -17.27
CA ASN A 3 1.86 -35.60 -17.90
C ASN A 3 0.55 -35.15 -18.59
N ASP A 4 0.14 -35.83 -19.67
CA ASP A 4 -1.01 -35.43 -20.53
C ASP A 4 -2.39 -35.38 -19.83
N ASN A 5 -2.44 -35.74 -18.54
CA ASN A 5 -3.62 -35.69 -17.67
C ASN A 5 -3.57 -34.53 -16.64
N PHE A 6 -2.75 -33.51 -16.87
CA PHE A 6 -2.67 -32.34 -16.00
C PHE A 6 -3.85 -31.39 -16.24
N ASP A 7 -4.86 -31.41 -15.36
CA ASP A 7 -5.85 -30.33 -15.28
C ASP A 7 -5.27 -29.20 -14.43
N TRP A 8 -5.00 -28.06 -15.07
CA TRP A 8 -4.50 -26.86 -14.39
C TRP A 8 -5.42 -26.43 -13.24
N LYS A 9 -6.72 -26.75 -13.29
CA LYS A 9 -7.68 -26.45 -12.21
C LYS A 9 -7.41 -27.22 -10.93
N ASP A 10 -6.75 -28.38 -10.99
CA ASP A 10 -6.43 -29.17 -9.80
C ASP A 10 -5.29 -28.54 -8.97
N ILE A 11 -4.46 -27.68 -9.59
CA ILE A 11 -3.52 -26.82 -8.87
C ILE A 11 -4.28 -25.81 -8.00
N PHE A 12 -5.29 -25.16 -8.57
CA PHE A 12 -6.04 -24.09 -7.89
C PHE A 12 -7.08 -24.62 -6.89
N ARG A 13 -7.47 -25.89 -6.98
CA ARG A 13 -8.45 -26.53 -6.07
C ARG A 13 -7.85 -27.07 -4.77
N SER A 14 -6.57 -27.41 -4.76
CA SER A 14 -5.91 -28.04 -3.60
C SER A 14 -5.38 -27.03 -2.58
N HIS A 15 -5.48 -25.75 -2.90
CA HIS A 15 -4.97 -24.66 -2.09
C HIS A 15 -6.17 -23.77 -1.70
N ASP A 16 -6.58 -23.84 -0.43
CA ASP A 16 -7.42 -22.81 0.24
C ASP A 16 -6.66 -21.46 0.38
N TYR A 17 -5.79 -21.16 -0.58
CA TYR A 17 -4.90 -19.99 -0.59
C TYR A 17 -5.63 -18.77 -1.13
N GLU A 18 -5.34 -17.63 -0.49
CA GLU A 18 -5.30 -16.29 -1.11
C GLU A 18 -6.59 -15.70 -1.71
N LEU A 19 -7.67 -16.47 -1.84
CA LEU A 19 -9.01 -15.98 -2.13
C LEU A 19 -9.44 -14.92 -1.10
N SER A 20 -9.01 -15.06 0.16
CA SER A 20 -9.27 -14.03 1.18
C SER A 20 -8.53 -12.72 0.92
N THR A 21 -7.23 -12.74 0.57
CA THR A 21 -6.45 -11.51 0.38
C THR A 21 -6.82 -10.78 -0.90
N ALA A 22 -7.05 -11.50 -2.02
CA ALA A 22 -7.51 -10.85 -3.25
C ALA A 22 -8.92 -10.23 -3.08
N ASN A 23 -9.82 -10.92 -2.36
CA ASN A 23 -11.13 -10.36 -2.02
C ASN A 23 -11.00 -9.16 -1.08
N GLU A 24 -10.15 -9.23 -0.06
CA GLU A 24 -9.91 -8.13 0.88
C GLU A 24 -9.32 -6.89 0.18
N VAL A 25 -8.37 -7.08 -0.75
CA VAL A 25 -7.83 -6.00 -1.59
C VAL A 25 -8.96 -5.31 -2.39
N LYS A 26 -9.86 -6.11 -2.97
CA LYS A 26 -11.02 -5.61 -3.70
C LYS A 26 -11.99 -4.86 -2.78
N GLU A 27 -12.33 -5.44 -1.62
CA GLU A 27 -13.23 -4.83 -0.64
C GLU A 27 -12.68 -3.49 -0.13
N ILE A 28 -11.38 -3.42 0.18
CA ILE A 28 -10.73 -2.17 0.59
C ILE A 28 -10.76 -1.14 -0.54
N GLY A 29 -10.47 -1.55 -1.78
CA GLY A 29 -10.55 -0.66 -2.94
C GLY A 29 -11.98 -0.13 -3.17
N GLU A 30 -13.00 -1.00 -3.12
CA GLU A 30 -14.41 -0.61 -3.24
C GLU A 30 -14.93 0.21 -2.04
N MET A 31 -14.33 0.05 -0.87
CA MET A 31 -14.58 0.93 0.28
C MET A 31 -14.04 2.33 0.01
N LEU A 32 -12.79 2.43 -0.46
CA LEU A 32 -12.12 3.70 -0.76
C LEU A 32 -12.72 4.43 -1.97
N SER A 33 -13.26 3.71 -2.96
CA SER A 33 -13.89 4.30 -4.16
C SER A 33 -15.12 5.17 -3.85
N LYS A 34 -15.67 5.07 -2.64
CA LYS A 34 -16.81 5.87 -2.17
C LYS A 34 -16.39 7.25 -1.66
N GLU A 35 -15.09 7.49 -1.47
CA GLU A 35 -14.57 8.82 -1.10
C GLU A 35 -14.83 9.81 -2.25
N PRO A 36 -15.32 11.03 -1.95
CA PRO A 36 -15.43 12.08 -2.96
C PRO A 36 -14.07 12.40 -3.59
N ASP A 37 -14.03 12.55 -4.91
CA ASP A 37 -12.82 12.93 -5.67
C ASP A 37 -11.66 11.93 -5.52
N ILE A 38 -11.97 10.64 -5.30
CA ILE A 38 -10.98 9.57 -5.14
C ILE A 38 -10.06 9.43 -6.36
N GLU A 39 -10.55 9.76 -7.56
CA GLU A 39 -9.78 9.73 -8.81
C GLU A 39 -8.61 10.72 -8.82
N ASN A 40 -8.67 11.76 -7.98
CA ASN A 40 -7.60 12.73 -7.85
C ASN A 40 -6.66 12.44 -6.67
N LYS A 41 -7.03 11.53 -5.78
CA LYS A 41 -6.30 11.15 -4.57
C LYS A 41 -5.31 10.03 -4.81
N TYR A 42 -4.28 9.98 -3.97
CA TYR A 42 -3.18 9.02 -4.06
C TYR A 42 -3.25 7.97 -2.95
N ILE A 43 -3.24 6.70 -3.33
CA ILE A 43 -3.04 5.57 -2.42
C ILE A 43 -1.57 5.14 -2.47
N MET A 44 -0.89 5.16 -1.32
CA MET A 44 0.46 4.67 -1.15
C MET A 44 0.45 3.26 -0.55
N THR A 45 1.01 2.28 -1.27
CA THR A 45 1.17 0.89 -0.79
C THR A 45 2.07 0.06 -1.69
N ASN A 46 2.28 -1.22 -1.34
CA ASN A 46 2.95 -2.20 -2.19
C ASN A 46 1.93 -3.06 -2.93
N GLY A 47 1.46 -2.55 -4.07
CA GLY A 47 0.52 -3.20 -4.97
C GLY A 47 -0.51 -2.23 -5.52
N ASN A 48 -0.57 -2.11 -6.85
CA ASN A 48 -1.50 -1.19 -7.52
C ASN A 48 -2.98 -1.64 -7.49
N ALA A 49 -3.26 -2.88 -7.07
CA ALA A 49 -4.62 -3.45 -7.10
C ALA A 49 -5.60 -2.67 -6.22
N PHE A 50 -5.18 -2.17 -5.05
CA PHE A 50 -6.02 -1.31 -4.20
C PHE A 50 -6.44 -0.04 -4.93
N ALA A 51 -5.48 0.65 -5.56
CA ALA A 51 -5.74 1.86 -6.33
C ALA A 51 -6.60 1.58 -7.57
N TYR A 52 -6.39 0.45 -8.23
CA TYR A 52 -7.22 0.00 -9.35
C TYR A 52 -8.69 -0.15 -8.97
N TYR A 53 -8.98 -0.89 -7.88
CA TYR A 53 -10.36 -1.07 -7.42
C TYR A 53 -10.96 0.22 -6.84
N ALA A 54 -10.14 1.12 -6.30
CA ALA A 54 -10.57 2.43 -5.83
C ALA A 54 -10.81 3.45 -6.97
N ASN A 55 -10.30 3.17 -8.17
CA ASN A 55 -10.17 4.14 -9.26
C ASN A 55 -9.37 5.40 -8.85
N SER A 56 -8.32 5.23 -8.04
CA SER A 56 -7.46 6.31 -7.54
C SER A 56 -6.12 6.38 -8.28
N LYS A 57 -5.33 7.41 -7.97
CA LYS A 57 -3.90 7.43 -8.27
C LYS A 57 -3.14 6.54 -7.28
N TYR A 58 -1.91 6.19 -7.62
CA TYR A 58 -1.09 5.20 -6.91
C TYR A 58 0.34 5.71 -6.70
N VAL A 59 0.83 5.56 -5.47
CA VAL A 59 2.24 5.75 -5.11
C VAL A 59 2.83 4.40 -4.71
N PHE A 60 3.78 3.92 -5.51
CA PHE A 60 4.41 2.63 -5.27
C PHE A 60 5.43 2.70 -4.15
N VAL A 61 5.35 1.75 -3.21
CA VAL A 61 6.36 1.53 -2.17
C VAL A 61 6.53 0.03 -1.90
N GLN A 62 7.61 -0.37 -1.22
CA GLN A 62 7.91 -1.76 -0.84
C GLN A 62 8.14 -1.92 0.66
N PHE A 63 7.97 -0.85 1.45
CA PHE A 63 8.24 -0.83 2.88
C PHE A 63 9.67 -1.25 3.24
N ARG A 64 10.64 -0.84 2.42
CA ARG A 64 12.07 -1.06 2.65
C ARG A 64 12.96 0.13 2.25
N GLU A 65 12.35 1.18 1.72
CA GLU A 65 13.02 2.37 1.21
C GLU A 65 13.35 3.38 2.32
N GLY A 66 14.45 4.10 2.14
CA GLY A 66 14.86 5.17 3.04
C GLY A 66 15.44 4.67 4.38
N PRO A 67 15.62 5.59 5.35
CA PRO A 67 16.24 5.29 6.63
C PRO A 67 15.42 4.30 7.47
N GLN A 68 16.10 3.41 8.20
CA GLN A 68 15.45 2.42 9.07
C GLN A 68 14.78 3.03 10.31
N ASP A 69 15.17 4.26 10.64
CA ASP A 69 14.68 5.10 11.72
C ASP A 69 13.79 6.26 11.22
N ALA A 70 13.36 6.23 9.95
CA ALA A 70 12.48 7.24 9.37
C ALA A 70 11.20 7.39 10.19
N THR A 71 10.73 8.61 10.41
CA THR A 71 9.39 8.80 10.96
C THR A 71 8.33 8.36 9.92
N ILE A 72 7.09 8.12 10.36
CA ILE A 72 5.99 7.83 9.44
C ILE A 72 5.87 8.95 8.39
N MET A 73 6.02 10.22 8.82
CA MET A 73 5.95 11.36 7.91
C MET A 73 7.12 11.43 6.93
N ASP A 74 8.34 11.14 7.37
CA ASP A 74 9.49 11.06 6.45
C ASP A 74 9.26 9.99 5.39
N TYR A 75 8.71 8.83 5.79
CA TYR A 75 8.43 7.75 4.85
C TYR A 75 7.35 8.12 3.82
N VAL A 76 6.20 8.65 4.25
CA VAL A 76 5.11 9.02 3.31
C VAL A 76 5.45 10.21 2.43
N THR A 77 6.34 11.09 2.89
CA THR A 77 6.88 12.20 2.06
C THR A 77 8.10 11.77 1.23
N ARG A 78 8.55 10.52 1.38
CA ARG A 78 9.75 9.95 0.73
C ARG A 78 11.04 10.72 1.06
N GLN A 79 11.08 11.34 2.23
CA GLN A 79 12.24 12.05 2.73
C GLN A 79 13.35 11.05 3.12
N GLY A 80 14.58 11.35 2.71
CA GLY A 80 15.75 10.51 2.99
C GLY A 80 15.87 9.27 2.10
N TRP A 81 14.95 9.08 1.15
CA TRP A 81 15.08 8.03 0.13
C TRP A 81 16.23 8.36 -0.82
N SER A 82 16.90 7.34 -1.33
CA SER A 82 17.91 7.46 -2.37
C SER A 82 17.29 7.80 -3.74
N ASP A 83 18.08 8.40 -4.63
CA ASP A 83 17.64 8.70 -5.99
C ASP A 83 17.12 7.47 -6.74
N PHE A 84 17.72 6.29 -6.48
CA PHE A 84 17.27 5.03 -7.08
C PHE A 84 15.90 4.62 -6.57
N GLU A 85 15.65 4.69 -5.26
CA GLU A 85 14.36 4.34 -4.66
C GLU A 85 13.26 5.28 -5.15
N ILE A 86 13.55 6.59 -5.22
CA ILE A 86 12.63 7.59 -5.78
C ILE A 86 12.34 7.28 -7.26
N ALA A 87 13.37 7.04 -8.07
CA ALA A 87 13.20 6.76 -9.50
C ALA A 87 12.39 5.47 -9.72
N PHE A 88 12.69 4.41 -8.97
CA PHE A 88 11.99 3.13 -9.06
C PHE A 88 10.51 3.28 -8.66
N SER A 89 10.24 3.93 -7.52
CA SER A 89 8.88 4.25 -7.07
C SER A 89 8.11 5.03 -8.14
N ASN A 90 8.71 6.10 -8.67
CA ASN A 90 8.07 6.94 -9.68
C ASN A 90 7.75 6.22 -11.00
N VAL A 91 8.56 5.23 -11.39
CA VAL A 91 8.30 4.41 -12.59
C VAL A 91 7.06 3.52 -12.39
N GLU A 92 6.81 3.06 -11.17
CA GLU A 92 5.69 2.17 -10.81
C GLU A 92 4.42 2.92 -10.36
N CYS A 93 4.53 4.20 -10.01
CA CYS A 93 3.39 5.07 -9.70
C CYS A 93 2.38 5.14 -10.85
N ILE A 94 1.12 5.43 -10.53
CA ILE A 94 0.07 5.70 -11.51
C ILE A 94 -0.54 7.08 -11.19
N PRO A 95 -0.37 8.10 -12.03
CA PRO A 95 0.46 8.11 -13.24
C PRO A 95 1.96 8.05 -12.92
N ASN A 96 2.75 7.49 -13.84
CA ASN A 96 4.20 7.35 -13.67
C ASN A 96 4.88 8.74 -13.73
N ASP A 97 5.85 8.98 -12.85
CA ASP A 97 6.57 10.25 -12.71
C ASP A 97 8.07 10.11 -13.06
N ARG A 98 8.37 9.64 -14.27
CA ARG A 98 9.74 9.34 -14.71
C ARG A 98 10.74 10.48 -14.54
N TYR A 99 10.28 11.72 -14.41
CA TYR A 99 11.13 12.91 -14.28
C TYR A 99 11.09 13.52 -12.88
N ASN A 100 10.48 12.85 -11.90
CA ASN A 100 10.37 13.29 -10.51
C ASN A 100 9.81 14.72 -10.36
N LYS A 101 8.77 15.05 -11.12
CA LYS A 101 8.18 16.40 -11.19
C LYS A 101 7.03 16.61 -10.23
N TYR A 102 6.27 15.56 -9.94
CA TYR A 102 5.01 15.67 -9.21
C TYR A 102 5.19 15.49 -7.72
N ASN A 103 6.14 14.65 -7.30
CA ASN A 103 6.39 14.34 -5.89
C ASN A 103 5.08 14.11 -5.11
N PRO A 104 4.22 13.16 -5.53
CA PRO A 104 2.91 12.99 -4.92
C PRO A 104 3.01 12.78 -3.41
N LEU A 105 2.17 13.52 -2.69
CA LEU A 105 1.87 13.30 -1.28
C LEU A 105 0.62 12.41 -1.21
N PRO A 106 0.68 11.25 -0.53
CA PRO A 106 -0.46 10.35 -0.48
C PRO A 106 -1.58 10.87 0.42
N ASP A 107 -2.81 10.56 0.05
CA ASP A 107 -4.02 10.75 0.87
C ASP A 107 -4.31 9.52 1.73
N TYR A 108 -3.84 8.35 1.30
CA TYR A 108 -4.00 7.10 2.01
C TYR A 108 -2.68 6.33 2.07
N LEU A 109 -2.40 5.73 3.23
CA LEU A 109 -1.38 4.72 3.41
C LEU A 109 -2.06 3.39 3.69
N ILE A 110 -1.90 2.41 2.79
CA ILE A 110 -2.30 1.02 3.06
C ILE A 110 -1.04 0.29 3.51
N TYR A 111 -0.88 0.16 4.82
CA TYR A 111 0.26 -0.48 5.45
C TYR A 111 0.10 -2.00 5.45
N LEU A 112 1.15 -2.69 4.99
CA LEU A 112 1.19 -4.15 4.84
C LEU A 112 2.25 -4.75 5.78
N ASP A 113 1.83 -5.18 6.96
CA ASP A 113 2.74 -5.50 8.07
C ASP A 113 3.74 -6.63 7.74
N LYS A 114 3.34 -7.64 6.96
CA LYS A 114 4.15 -8.80 6.59
C LYS A 114 5.27 -8.43 5.62
N GLN A 115 5.06 -7.34 4.88
CA GLN A 115 6.01 -6.86 3.88
C GLN A 115 6.99 -5.85 4.47
N ASN A 116 6.61 -5.15 5.54
CA ASN A 116 7.42 -4.11 6.15
C ASN A 116 8.79 -4.63 6.65
N LYS A 117 9.84 -3.92 6.23
CA LYS A 117 11.24 -4.12 6.65
C LYS A 117 11.80 -2.93 7.42
N ILE A 118 11.05 -1.85 7.58
CA ILE A 118 11.45 -0.63 8.29
C ILE A 118 10.91 -0.68 9.73
N PRO A 119 11.77 -0.86 10.75
CA PRO A 119 11.35 -1.04 12.14
C PRO A 119 10.49 0.10 12.68
N SER A 120 10.82 1.35 12.34
CA SER A 120 10.07 2.53 12.82
C SER A 120 8.61 2.54 12.34
N LEU A 121 8.29 1.87 11.23
CA LEU A 121 6.91 1.77 10.72
C LEU A 121 6.09 0.67 11.40
N TRP A 122 6.69 -0.20 12.23
CA TRP A 122 5.92 -1.25 12.92
C TRP A 122 4.87 -0.70 13.89
N VAL A 123 4.99 0.55 14.32
CA VAL A 123 3.98 1.20 15.16
C VAL A 123 2.60 1.24 14.48
N LEU A 124 2.56 1.26 13.14
CA LEU A 124 1.32 1.23 12.34
C LEU A 124 0.52 -0.08 12.48
N LYS A 125 1.06 -1.10 13.17
CA LYS A 125 0.33 -2.32 13.54
C LYS A 125 -0.58 -2.12 14.76
N ASN A 126 -0.39 -1.03 15.49
CA ASN A 126 -1.13 -0.68 16.70
C ASN A 126 -1.74 0.71 16.51
N PRO A 127 -2.99 0.82 16.00
CA PRO A 127 -3.60 2.11 15.69
C PRO A 127 -3.76 3.06 16.89
N ASP A 128 -3.72 2.53 18.12
CA ASP A 128 -3.78 3.31 19.37
C ASP A 128 -2.39 3.79 19.83
N ASP A 129 -1.31 3.51 19.07
CA ASP A 129 0.03 3.93 19.44
C ASP A 129 0.18 5.46 19.37
N PRO A 130 0.60 6.12 20.47
CA PRO A 130 0.70 7.58 20.52
C PRO A 130 1.76 8.16 19.58
N ASN A 131 2.63 7.33 19.01
CA ASN A 131 3.62 7.76 18.02
C ASN A 131 3.04 7.86 16.60
N ILE A 132 1.82 7.36 16.37
CA ILE A 132 1.12 7.60 15.10
C ILE A 132 0.74 9.08 15.03
N PRO A 133 1.11 9.81 13.96
CA PRO A 133 0.77 11.21 13.80
C PRO A 133 -0.75 11.44 13.87
N LYS A 134 -1.19 12.50 14.56
CA LYS A 134 -2.62 12.80 14.78
C LYS A 134 -3.41 13.07 13.49
N ASN A 135 -2.72 13.36 12.39
CA ASN A 135 -3.34 13.54 11.09
C ASN A 135 -3.64 12.20 10.38
N PHE A 136 -3.29 11.05 10.97
CA PHE A 136 -3.66 9.73 10.47
C PHE A 136 -4.96 9.28 11.13
N GLU A 137 -5.94 8.92 10.32
CA GLU A 137 -7.21 8.33 10.73
C GLU A 137 -7.27 6.90 10.23
N LEU A 138 -7.42 5.93 11.15
CA LEU A 138 -7.63 4.53 10.79
C LEU A 138 -9.03 4.35 10.17
N LEU A 139 -9.09 3.72 9.00
CA LEU A 139 -10.34 3.39 8.32
C LEU A 139 -10.63 1.89 8.30
N TYR A 140 -9.59 1.06 8.30
CA TYR A 140 -9.69 -0.39 8.23
C TYR A 140 -8.49 -1.03 8.91
N GLU A 141 -8.74 -2.13 9.62
CA GLU A 141 -7.71 -2.98 10.19
C GLU A 141 -8.08 -4.45 10.07
N ASN A 142 -7.08 -5.27 9.79
CA ASN A 142 -7.21 -6.72 9.86
C ASN A 142 -5.90 -7.33 10.31
N TYR A 143 -5.86 -7.74 11.58
CA TYR A 143 -4.67 -8.33 12.20
C TYR A 143 -4.26 -9.69 11.59
N LYS A 144 -5.20 -10.43 10.97
CA LYS A 144 -4.90 -11.72 10.35
C LYS A 144 -4.21 -11.56 9.02
N SER A 145 -4.74 -10.67 8.17
CA SER A 145 -4.13 -10.38 6.87
C SER A 145 -2.88 -9.52 7.02
N GLY A 146 -2.87 -8.63 8.02
CA GLY A 146 -1.79 -7.69 8.26
C GLY A 146 -1.98 -6.33 7.60
N ILE A 147 -3.22 -6.00 7.22
CA ILE A 147 -3.53 -4.82 6.43
C ILE A 147 -4.17 -3.76 7.32
N PHE A 148 -3.63 -2.55 7.24
CA PHE A 148 -4.13 -1.37 7.96
C PHE A 148 -4.24 -0.21 6.97
N VAL A 149 -5.41 0.43 6.93
CA VAL A 149 -5.68 1.54 6.01
C VAL A 149 -5.79 2.82 6.82
N TYR A 150 -4.89 3.75 6.55
CA TYR A 150 -4.88 5.06 7.18
C TYR A 150 -5.21 6.14 6.14
N LYS A 151 -6.14 7.03 6.47
CA LYS A 151 -6.35 8.30 5.77
C LYS A 151 -5.45 9.36 6.37
N ILE A 152 -4.77 10.10 5.53
CA ILE A 152 -3.87 11.19 5.92
C ILE A 152 -4.63 12.50 5.71
N LYS A 153 -4.85 13.25 6.79
CA LYS A 153 -5.46 14.57 6.76
C LYS A 153 -4.39 15.61 6.46
N HIS A 154 -4.62 16.37 5.40
CA HIS A 154 -3.84 17.55 5.07
C HIS A 154 -4.57 18.77 5.62
N GLU A 155 -3.81 19.73 6.20
CA GLU A 155 -4.35 20.98 6.73
C GLU A 155 -4.89 21.92 5.64
#